data_AF-A0A967ULZ9-F1
#
_entry.id   AF-A0A967ULZ9-F1
#
_cell.length_a   1.000
_cell.length_b   1.000
_cell.length_c   1.000
_cell.angle_alpha   90.00
_cell.angle_beta   90.00
_cell.angle_gamma   90.00
#
_symmetry.space_group_name_H-M   'P 1'
#
loop_
_entity.id
_entity.type
_entity.pdbx_description
1 polymer ?
#
loop_
_entity_poly.entity_id
_entity_poly.type
_entity_poly.pdbx_seq_one_letter_code
_entity_poly.pdbx_strand_id
1 'polypeptide(L)'
;TGALRFPDLQGIASRAAARKPGYGALDYLAESLYEPDVYVVEGFNPGMPAVDKPPVGLTDQEILAVIAYLQTLGGEPTVTMETKHAFNGGT
;
A
#
# COMPACT_ATOMS: atom_id res chain seq x y z
N THR A 1 -13.24 -13.63 11.73
CA THR A 1 -14.43 -12.78 11.63
C THR A 1 -13.98 -11.37 11.34
N GLY A 2 -14.20 -10.84 10.13
CA GLY A 2 -13.96 -9.43 9.83
C GLY A 2 -15.14 -8.58 10.26
N ALA A 3 -15.13 -8.08 11.49
CA ALA A 3 -16.20 -7.25 12.03
C ALA A 3 -16.18 -5.82 11.44
N LEU A 4 -15.05 -5.41 10.87
CA LEU A 4 -14.82 -4.07 10.33
C LEU A 4 -14.83 -4.09 8.80
N ARG A 5 -15.29 -2.98 8.19
CA ARG A 5 -15.47 -2.89 6.73
C ARG A 5 -14.14 -2.66 6.00
N PHE A 6 -13.42 -1.58 6.33
CA PHE A 6 -12.12 -1.23 5.76
C PHE A 6 -11.25 -0.51 6.79
N PRO A 7 -9.91 -0.67 6.78
CA PRO A 7 -9.02 0.02 7.72
C PRO A 7 -9.03 1.53 7.53
N ASP A 8 -8.84 2.27 8.63
CA ASP A 8 -8.58 3.71 8.57
C ASP A 8 -7.17 4.00 8.04
N LEU A 9 -7.08 4.98 7.13
CA LEU A 9 -5.85 5.40 6.49
C LEU A 9 -5.14 6.53 7.26
N GLN A 10 -5.81 7.21 8.19
CA GLN A 10 -5.16 8.25 8.99
C GLN A 10 -4.08 7.64 9.89
N GLY A 11 -2.83 8.05 9.74
CA GLY A 11 -1.66 7.51 10.42
C GLY A 11 -0.99 6.33 9.70
N ILE A 12 -1.41 5.97 8.48
CA ILE A 12 -0.95 4.75 7.81
C ILE A 12 0.55 4.74 7.54
N ALA A 13 1.17 5.89 7.27
CA ALA A 13 2.61 6.00 7.03
C ALA A 13 3.44 5.35 8.15
N SER A 14 3.09 5.65 9.41
CA SER A 14 3.75 5.09 10.59
C SER A 14 3.43 3.61 10.80
N ARG A 15 2.18 3.20 10.55
CA ARG A 15 1.73 1.82 10.75
C ARG A 15 2.33 0.88 9.71
N ALA A 16 2.40 1.29 8.44
CA ALA A 16 2.86 0.49 7.32
C ALA A 16 4.24 -0.13 7.58
N ALA A 17 5.18 0.65 8.11
CA ALA A 17 6.53 0.19 8.47
C ALA A 17 6.58 -0.90 9.57
N ALA A 18 5.49 -1.10 10.31
CA ALA A 18 5.42 -2.03 11.43
C ALA A 18 4.42 -3.18 11.22
N ARG A 19 3.68 -3.21 10.10
CA ARG A 19 2.60 -4.20 9.85
C ARG A 19 3.12 -5.59 9.56
N LYS A 20 4.23 -5.68 8.81
CA LYS A 20 4.80 -6.94 8.34
C LYS A 20 6.29 -6.98 8.70
N PRO A 21 6.76 -7.98 9.47
CA PRO A 21 8.17 -8.09 9.82
C PRO A 21 9.07 -8.12 8.57
N GLY A 22 10.12 -7.31 8.57
CA GLY A 22 11.07 -7.21 7.45
C GLY A 22 10.64 -6.29 6.30
N TYR A 23 9.47 -5.65 6.37
CA TYR A 23 9.01 -4.71 5.35
C TYR A 23 9.21 -3.26 5.78
N GLY A 24 9.65 -2.41 4.83
CA GLY A 24 9.54 -0.96 4.97
C GLY A 24 8.12 -0.47 4.67
N ALA A 25 7.85 0.82 4.95
CA ALA A 25 6.56 1.43 4.63
C ALA A 25 6.25 1.38 3.12
N LEU A 26 7.26 1.63 2.28
CA LEU A 26 7.11 1.57 0.81
C LEU A 26 6.70 0.17 0.37
N ASP A 27 7.43 -0.86 0.80
CA ASP A 27 7.20 -2.24 0.39
C ASP A 27 5.83 -2.73 0.84
N TYR A 28 5.42 -2.39 2.06
CA TYR A 28 4.11 -2.74 2.58
C TYR A 28 2.98 -2.08 1.78
N LEU A 29 3.09 -0.77 1.49
CA LEU A 29 2.08 -0.04 0.74
C LEU A 29 2.01 -0.53 -0.72
N ALA A 30 3.16 -0.81 -1.34
CA ALA A 30 3.21 -1.36 -2.69
C ALA A 30 2.56 -2.76 -2.73
N GLU A 31 2.94 -3.68 -1.85
CA GLU A 31 2.31 -5.02 -1.77
C GLU A 31 0.80 -4.91 -1.53
N SER A 32 0.37 -4.01 -0.64
CA SER A 32 -1.06 -3.80 -0.37
C SER A 32 -1.84 -3.32 -1.60
N LEU A 33 -1.20 -2.63 -2.55
CA LEU A 33 -1.84 -2.08 -3.74
C LEU A 33 -1.84 -3.07 -4.91
N TYR A 34 -0.72 -3.76 -5.16
CA TYR A 34 -0.59 -4.73 -6.25
C TYR A 34 -1.14 -6.13 -5.89
N GLU A 35 -0.93 -6.57 -4.65
CA GLU A 35 -1.28 -7.91 -4.16
C GLU A 35 -2.02 -7.84 -2.81
N PRO A 36 -3.21 -7.19 -2.76
CA PRO A 36 -3.90 -6.87 -1.50
C PRO A 36 -4.26 -8.09 -0.63
N ASP A 37 -4.41 -9.28 -1.22
CA ASP A 37 -4.79 -10.49 -0.49
C ASP A 37 -3.58 -11.21 0.18
N VAL A 38 -2.34 -10.79 -0.10
CA VAL A 38 -1.12 -11.38 0.52
C VAL A 38 -1.04 -11.05 2.01
N TYR A 39 -1.47 -9.85 2.40
CA TYR A 39 -1.56 -9.44 3.79
C TYR A 39 -2.90 -8.74 4.05
N VAL A 40 -3.79 -9.42 4.74
CA VAL A 40 -5.04 -8.84 5.23
C VAL A 40 -4.87 -8.47 6.70
N VAL A 41 -5.10 -7.19 7.01
CA VAL A 41 -5.03 -6.69 8.39
C VAL A 41 -6.01 -7.46 9.28
N GLU A 42 -5.54 -7.87 10.46
CA GLU A 42 -6.37 -8.56 11.45
C GLU A 42 -7.67 -7.79 11.74
N GLY A 43 -8.80 -8.50 11.73
CA GLY A 43 -10.12 -7.93 11.98
C GLY A 43 -10.87 -7.43 10.74
N PHE A 44 -10.25 -7.50 9.55
CA PHE A 44 -10.86 -7.18 8.27
C PHE A 44 -11.03 -8.43 7.38
N ASN A 45 -11.91 -8.35 6.38
CA ASN A 45 -12.04 -9.36 5.34
C ASN A 45 -11.27 -8.92 4.07
N PRO A 46 -10.80 -9.86 3.23
CA PRO A 46 -10.30 -9.52 1.90
C PRO A 46 -11.41 -8.83 1.09
N GLY A 47 -11.04 -7.85 0.28
CA GLY A 47 -12.00 -7.01 -0.44
C GLY A 47 -11.42 -5.79 -1.13
N MET A 48 -10.12 -5.53 -0.97
CA MET A 48 -9.42 -4.53 -1.75
C MET A 48 -9.06 -5.13 -3.13
N PRO A 49 -9.40 -4.47 -4.25
CA PRO A 49 -8.99 -4.93 -5.58
C PRO A 49 -7.51 -4.60 -5.83
N ALA A 50 -6.84 -5.42 -6.64
CA ALA A 50 -5.52 -5.08 -7.17
C ALA A 50 -5.63 -3.84 -8.07
N VAL A 51 -4.94 -2.76 -7.70
CA VAL A 51 -5.19 -1.43 -8.27
C VAL A 51 -4.61 -1.23 -9.67
N ASP A 52 -3.61 -2.04 -10.04
CA ASP A 52 -2.98 -2.07 -11.35
C ASP A 52 -3.84 -2.78 -12.41
N LYS A 53 -4.89 -3.48 -11.99
CA LYS A 53 -5.75 -4.29 -12.86
C LYS A 53 -7.12 -3.64 -13.08
N PRO A 54 -7.81 -3.94 -14.19
CA PRO A 54 -9.19 -3.52 -14.39
C PRO A 54 -10.09 -4.00 -13.23
N PRO A 55 -11.05 -3.18 -12.77
CA PRO A 55 -11.52 -1.94 -13.38
C PRO A 55 -10.76 -0.67 -12.96
N VAL A 56 -9.77 -0.74 -12.05
CA VAL A 56 -9.05 0.44 -11.57
C VAL A 56 -7.95 0.83 -12.55
N GLY A 57 -7.02 -0.09 -12.86
CA GLY A 57 -6.05 0.04 -13.94
C GLY A 57 -5.06 1.19 -13.81
N LEU A 58 -4.58 1.47 -12.59
CA LEU A 58 -3.56 2.49 -12.38
C LEU A 58 -2.20 2.06 -12.96
N THR A 59 -1.47 3.03 -13.49
CA THR A 59 -0.06 2.86 -13.86
C THR A 59 0.85 2.88 -12.65
N ASP A 60 2.07 2.35 -12.79
CA ASP A 60 3.07 2.36 -11.70
C ASP A 60 3.37 3.76 -11.16
N GLN A 61 3.36 4.79 -12.03
CA GLN A 61 3.59 6.18 -11.62
C GLN A 61 2.41 6.75 -10.84
N GLU A 62 1.17 6.40 -11.21
CA GLU A 62 -0.02 6.76 -10.44
C GLU A 62 -0.05 6.06 -9.08
N ILE A 63 0.39 4.79 -9.03
CA ILE A 63 0.54 4.04 -7.77
C ILE A 63 1.60 4.70 -6.87
N LEU A 64 2.74 5.14 -7.42
CA LEU A 64 3.72 5.92 -6.66
C LEU A 64 3.13 7.23 -6.11
N ALA A 65 2.27 7.91 -6.87
CA ALA A 65 1.58 9.12 -6.40
C ALA A 65 0.61 8.81 -5.24
N VAL A 66 -0.13 7.69 -5.32
CA VAL A 66 -0.99 7.20 -4.23
C VAL A 66 -0.15 6.89 -2.99
N ILE A 67 0.98 6.18 -3.15
CA ILE A 67 1.88 5.86 -2.04
C ILE A 67 2.41 7.15 -1.40
N ALA A 68 2.87 8.12 -2.20
CA ALA A 68 3.31 9.42 -1.70
C ALA A 68 2.21 10.11 -0.86
N TYR A 69 0.97 10.12 -1.35
CA TYR A 69 -0.16 10.65 -0.60
C TYR A 69 -0.40 9.89 0.71
N LEU A 70 -0.42 8.56 0.68
CA LEU A 70 -0.60 7.75 1.90
C LEU A 70 0.51 8.00 2.93
N GLN A 71 1.73 8.29 2.49
CA GLN A 71 2.82 8.67 3.38
C GLN A 71 2.57 10.03 4.07
N THR A 72 1.87 10.98 3.42
CA THR A 72 1.50 12.27 4.06
C THR A 72 0.50 12.10 5.21
N LEU A 73 -0.25 10.99 5.25
CA LEU A 73 -1.24 10.72 6.29
C LEU A 73 -0.58 10.28 7.61
N GLY A 74 0.51 10.89 8.05
CA GLY A 74 1.22 10.54 9.29
C GLY A 74 2.74 10.47 9.19
N GLY A 75 3.31 11.05 8.13
CA GLY A 75 4.75 11.12 7.88
C GLY A 75 5.03 12.07 6.70
N GLU A 76 6.25 12.00 6.18
CA GLU A 76 6.67 12.73 4.98
C GLU A 76 6.80 11.76 3.79
N PRO A 77 6.43 12.18 2.57
CA PRO A 77 6.66 11.38 1.37
C PRO A 77 8.14 11.10 1.15
N THR A 78 8.48 9.84 0.85
CA THR A 78 9.85 9.39 0.57
C THR A 78 10.03 8.94 -0.87
N VAL A 79 8.98 8.97 -1.69
CA VAL A 79 8.99 8.49 -3.07
C VAL A 79 8.92 9.62 -4.09
N THR A 80 9.65 9.45 -5.18
CA THR A 80 9.57 10.23 -6.43
C THR A 80 9.06 9.36 -7.59
N MET A 81 8.81 9.96 -8.75
CA MET A 81 8.42 9.23 -9.97
C MET A 81 9.49 8.26 -10.51
N GLU A 82 10.72 8.35 -10.01
CA GLU A 82 11.82 7.45 -10.36
C GLU A 82 11.98 6.30 -9.36
N THR A 83 11.24 6.31 -8.26
CA THR A 83 11.36 5.29 -7.19
C THR A 83 11.05 3.90 -7.72
N LYS A 84 11.88 2.95 -7.31
CA LYS A 84 11.72 1.53 -7.63
C LYS A 84 11.41 0.72 -6.37
N HIS A 85 10.50 -0.23 -6.52
CA HIS A 85 10.14 -1.27 -5.56
C HIS A 85 9.87 -2.58 -6.31
N ALA A 86 9.60 -3.67 -5.58
CA ALA A 86 9.48 -5.02 -6.13
C ALA A 86 8.45 -5.20 -7.28
N PHE A 87 7.52 -4.25 -7.46
CA PHE A 87 6.42 -4.36 -8.44
C PHE A 87 6.58 -3.44 -9.66
N ASN A 88 7.52 -2.48 -9.66
CA ASN A 88 7.71 -1.53 -10.78
C ASN A 88 9.16 -1.51 -11.34
N GLY A 89 9.84 -2.65 -11.20
CA GLY A 89 11.20 -2.88 -11.72
C GLY A 89 12.34 -2.68 -10.72
N GLY A 90 12.05 -2.58 -9.42
CA GLY A 90 13.04 -2.72 -8.34
C GLY A 90 13.25 -4.19 -7.94
N THR A 91 14.38 -4.47 -7.29
CA THR A 91 14.71 -5.79 -6.70
C THR A 91 14.39 -5.83 -5.21
#